data_AF-A0A3A9W7H0-F1
#
_entry.id   AF-A0A3A9W7H0-F1
#
_cell.length_a   1.000
_cell.length_b   1.000
_cell.length_c   1.000
_cell.angle_alpha   90.00
_cell.angle_beta   90.00
_cell.angle_gamma   90.00
#
_symmetry.space_group_name_H-M   'P 1'
#
loop_
_entity.id
_entity.type
_entity.pdbx_description
1 polymer ?
#
loop_
_entity_poly.entity_id
_entity_poly.type
_entity_poly.pdbx_seq_one_letter_code
_entity_poly.pdbx_strand_id
1 'polypeptide(L)'
;MRAMARLHLDTDLGGDPDDACALAMLLGWPDAELVGITTTIDPGGRRAGCVEHMLRLAGRDDIPVVAGAAMSLTRREVAEPATGDPRHWPLDPPARPAPAGAALDALERAIDLGATLVTIGPLTNLAVLEAVRPGALARAPWSPWAAGSCRRVRGCRPGDRSGTGTSSGTPTPRRPSSRRPGT
;
A
#
# COMPACT_ATOMS: atom_id res chain seq x y z
N MET A 1 -10.06 14.08 -25.47
CA MET A 1 -10.17 12.93 -24.55
C MET A 1 -9.01 13.03 -23.58
N ARG A 2 -9.23 12.94 -22.26
CA ARG A 2 -8.12 12.86 -21.30
C ARG A 2 -7.41 11.53 -21.53
N ALA A 3 -6.08 11.51 -21.39
CA ALA A 3 -5.31 10.27 -21.52
C ALA A 3 -5.63 9.37 -20.32
N MET A 4 -5.94 8.10 -20.58
CA MET A 4 -6.14 7.12 -19.50
C MET A 4 -4.82 6.83 -18.79
N ALA A 5 -4.83 6.94 -17.46
CA ALA A 5 -3.69 6.64 -16.62
C ALA A 5 -3.60 5.12 -16.39
N ARG A 6 -2.49 4.50 -16.79
CA ARG A 6 -2.20 3.10 -16.45
C ARG A 6 -1.74 3.01 -15.01
N LEU A 7 -2.34 2.11 -14.24
CA LEU A 7 -2.06 1.93 -12.83
C LEU A 7 -1.69 0.46 -12.57
N HIS A 8 -0.74 0.26 -11.67
CA HIS A 8 -0.47 -1.06 -11.09
C HIS A 8 -0.61 -0.93 -9.58
N LEU A 9 -1.45 -1.78 -8.99
CA LEU A 9 -1.78 -1.71 -7.57
C LEU A 9 -0.90 -2.68 -6.76
N ASP A 10 -0.26 -2.20 -5.69
CA ASP A 10 0.40 -3.03 -4.68
C ASP A 10 -0.36 -2.89 -3.35
N THR A 11 -0.95 -3.99 -2.87
CA THR A 11 -1.96 -3.98 -1.80
C THR A 11 -1.77 -5.12 -0.81
N ASP A 12 -2.17 -4.92 0.44
CA ASP A 12 -2.39 -5.99 1.41
C ASP A 12 -3.89 -6.16 1.71
N LEU A 13 -4.71 -6.22 0.66
CA LEU A 13 -6.12 -6.55 0.76
C LEU A 13 -6.34 -7.85 1.55
N GLY A 14 -7.36 -7.84 2.40
CA GLY A 14 -7.75 -8.98 3.24
C GLY A 14 -7.44 -8.80 4.73
N GLY A 15 -6.92 -7.65 5.14
CA GLY A 15 -6.83 -7.24 6.54
C GLY A 15 -7.93 -6.25 6.90
N ASP A 16 -7.81 -5.03 6.39
CA ASP A 16 -8.73 -3.91 6.55
C ASP A 16 -9.62 -3.71 5.30
N PRO A 17 -10.80 -3.07 5.47
CA PRO A 17 -11.77 -2.91 4.40
C PRO A 17 -11.43 -1.79 3.39
N ASP A 18 -10.47 -0.90 3.69
CA ASP A 18 -10.15 0.24 2.84
C ASP A 18 -9.40 -0.16 1.57
N ASP A 19 -8.57 -1.21 1.57
CA ASP A 19 -7.98 -1.76 0.34
C ASP A 19 -9.04 -2.26 -0.64
N ALA A 20 -10.11 -2.89 -0.13
CA ALA A 20 -11.24 -3.30 -0.96
C ALA A 20 -12.00 -2.10 -1.54
N CYS A 21 -12.18 -1.04 -0.76
CA CYS A 21 -12.77 0.22 -1.24
C CYS A 21 -11.89 0.88 -2.31
N ALA A 22 -10.58 0.92 -2.09
CA ALA A 22 -9.61 1.49 -3.04
C ALA A 22 -9.62 0.71 -4.37
N LEU A 23 -9.62 -0.63 -4.32
CA LEU A 23 -9.76 -1.46 -5.52
C LEU A 23 -11.08 -1.17 -6.25
N ALA A 24 -12.21 -1.14 -5.54
CA ALA A 24 -13.51 -0.83 -6.14
C ALA A 24 -13.53 0.56 -6.81
N MET A 25 -12.92 1.56 -6.17
CA MET A 25 -12.77 2.90 -6.76
C MET A 25 -11.93 2.87 -8.03
N LEU A 26 -10.78 2.17 -8.03
CA LEU A 26 -9.92 2.05 -9.21
C LEU A 26 -10.63 1.36 -10.38
N LEU A 27 -11.41 0.32 -10.10
CA LEU A 27 -12.18 -0.40 -11.13
C LEU A 27 -13.30 0.46 -11.74
N GLY A 28 -13.88 1.38 -10.97
CA GLY A 28 -14.92 2.29 -11.43
C GLY A 28 -14.42 3.65 -11.95
N TRP A 29 -13.12 3.91 -11.90
CA TRP A 29 -12.56 5.22 -12.25
C TRP A 29 -12.42 5.36 -13.78
N PRO A 30 -13.14 6.28 -14.43
CA PRO A 30 -13.27 6.31 -15.89
C PRO A 30 -11.97 6.63 -16.63
N ASP A 31 -11.06 7.39 -16.02
CA ASP A 31 -9.76 7.76 -16.61
C ASP A 31 -8.59 6.85 -16.13
N ALA A 32 -8.88 5.69 -15.55
CA ALA A 32 -7.87 4.78 -15.01
C ALA A 32 -7.96 3.38 -15.64
N GLU A 33 -6.81 2.85 -16.01
CA GLU A 33 -6.65 1.49 -16.52
C GLU A 33 -5.77 0.71 -15.54
N LEU A 34 -6.36 -0.23 -14.81
CA LEU A 34 -5.61 -1.11 -13.92
C LEU A 34 -4.98 -2.25 -14.74
N VAL A 35 -3.65 -2.21 -14.91
CA VAL A 35 -2.91 -3.16 -15.77
C VAL A 35 -2.39 -4.38 -15.02
N GLY A 36 -2.50 -4.39 -13.69
CA GLY A 36 -2.12 -5.52 -12.85
C GLY A 36 -2.14 -5.17 -11.36
N ILE A 37 -2.09 -6.21 -10.54
CA ILE A 37 -2.09 -6.12 -9.09
C ILE A 37 -1.02 -7.04 -8.51
N THR A 38 -0.22 -6.54 -7.58
CA THR A 38 0.61 -7.34 -6.68
C THR A 38 0.08 -7.27 -5.26
N THR A 39 0.25 -8.36 -4.52
CA THR A 39 -0.04 -8.37 -3.08
C THR A 39 1.24 -8.37 -2.24
N THR A 40 1.18 -7.81 -1.04
CA THR A 40 2.30 -7.74 -0.09
C THR A 40 1.90 -8.31 1.27
N ILE A 41 2.88 -8.78 2.05
CA ILE A 41 2.67 -9.60 3.25
C ILE A 41 1.65 -10.72 2.96
N ASP A 42 1.91 -11.46 1.88
CA ASP A 42 0.99 -12.46 1.33
C ASP A 42 1.58 -13.88 1.38
N PRO A 43 1.69 -14.48 2.58
CA PRO A 43 2.17 -15.84 2.72
C PRO A 43 1.26 -16.82 1.96
N GLY A 44 1.84 -17.54 1.01
CA GLY A 44 1.11 -18.55 0.23
C GLY A 44 0.07 -18.01 -0.75
N GLY A 45 -0.01 -16.68 -0.95
CA GLY A 45 -0.93 -16.08 -1.93
C GLY A 45 -2.39 -16.00 -1.46
N ARG A 46 -2.64 -16.00 -0.15
CA ARG A 46 -3.99 -15.89 0.43
C ARG A 46 -4.65 -14.56 0.07
N ARG A 47 -3.92 -13.45 0.13
CA ARG A 47 -4.41 -12.10 -0.23
C ARG A 47 -4.65 -12.00 -1.73
N ALA A 48 -3.79 -12.59 -2.56
CA ALA A 48 -4.01 -12.68 -4.00
C ALA A 48 -5.33 -13.40 -4.32
N GLY A 49 -5.68 -14.44 -3.55
CA GLY A 49 -7.00 -15.10 -3.61
C GLY A 49 -8.16 -14.15 -3.29
N CYS A 50 -8.02 -13.29 -2.27
CA CYS A 50 -9.02 -12.27 -1.94
C CYS A 50 -9.19 -11.22 -3.05
N VAL A 51 -8.07 -10.74 -3.62
CA VAL A 51 -8.08 -9.78 -4.73
C VAL A 51 -8.78 -10.39 -5.96
N GLU A 52 -8.42 -11.62 -6.35
CA GLU A 52 -9.10 -12.31 -7.46
C GLU A 52 -10.60 -12.48 -7.22
N HIS A 53 -10.99 -12.78 -5.97
CA HIS A 53 -12.41 -12.87 -5.62
C HIS A 53 -13.14 -11.54 -5.86
N MET A 54 -12.55 -10.43 -5.43
CA MET A 54 -13.11 -9.09 -5.65
C MET A 54 -13.19 -8.73 -7.13
N LEU A 55 -12.15 -9.05 -7.91
CA LEU A 55 -12.16 -8.85 -9.36
C LEU A 55 -13.29 -9.63 -10.04
N ARG A 56 -13.53 -10.86 -9.61
CA ARG A 56 -14.63 -11.69 -10.14
C ARG A 56 -16.00 -11.11 -9.84
N LEU A 57 -16.21 -10.60 -8.63
CA LEU A 57 -17.46 -9.90 -8.28
C LEU A 57 -17.67 -8.65 -9.16
N ALA A 58 -16.59 -7.98 -9.55
CA ALA A 58 -16.63 -6.83 -10.44
C ALA A 58 -16.67 -7.19 -11.94
N GLY A 59 -16.60 -8.49 -12.30
CA GLY A 59 -16.52 -8.94 -13.70
C GLY A 59 -15.22 -8.56 -14.40
N ARG A 60 -14.11 -8.42 -13.65
CA ARG A 60 -12.80 -7.96 -14.13
C ARG A 60 -11.70 -9.01 -13.94
N ASP A 61 -12.01 -10.25 -14.30
CA ASP A 61 -11.08 -11.40 -14.27
C ASP A 61 -9.92 -11.27 -15.27
N ASP A 62 -9.94 -10.25 -16.13
CA ASP A 62 -8.89 -9.92 -17.10
C ASP A 62 -7.62 -9.33 -16.47
N ILE A 63 -7.72 -8.80 -15.24
CA ILE A 63 -6.61 -8.11 -14.58
C ILE A 63 -5.69 -9.13 -13.89
N PRO A 64 -4.38 -9.17 -14.23
CA PRO A 64 -3.47 -10.13 -13.62
C PRO A 64 -3.20 -9.79 -12.15
N VAL A 65 -3.27 -10.80 -11.29
CA VAL A 65 -2.94 -10.73 -9.86
C VAL A 65 -1.73 -11.61 -9.58
N VAL A 66 -0.73 -11.10 -8.87
CA VAL A 66 0.48 -11.84 -8.53
C VAL A 66 0.80 -11.72 -7.04
N ALA A 67 0.89 -12.86 -6.36
CA ALA A 67 1.35 -12.88 -4.97
C ALA A 67 2.80 -12.39 -4.84
N GLY A 68 3.03 -11.44 -3.93
CA GLY A 68 4.35 -10.88 -3.66
C GLY A 68 4.97 -11.39 -2.37
N ALA A 69 5.66 -10.51 -1.66
CA ALA A 69 6.44 -10.87 -0.50
C ALA A 69 5.57 -11.44 0.63
N ALA A 70 6.00 -12.56 1.20
CA ALA A 70 5.26 -13.25 2.26
C ALA A 70 5.30 -12.54 3.63
N MET A 71 6.27 -11.67 3.87
CA MET A 71 6.51 -11.04 5.17
C MET A 71 7.14 -9.66 5.05
N SER A 72 7.04 -8.86 6.10
CA SER A 72 7.73 -7.56 6.21
C SER A 72 9.26 -7.74 6.24
N LEU A 73 10.00 -6.87 5.53
CA LEU A 73 11.48 -6.90 5.52
C LEU A 73 12.11 -6.59 6.89
N THR A 74 11.53 -5.65 7.63
CA THR A 74 12.16 -5.10 8.84
C THR A 74 11.81 -5.89 10.08
N ARG A 75 10.54 -6.32 10.20
CA ARG A 75 10.06 -7.05 11.37
C ARG A 75 9.97 -8.57 11.17
N ARG A 76 10.06 -9.04 9.92
CA ARG A 76 9.79 -10.45 9.55
C ARG A 76 8.43 -10.95 10.03
N GLU A 77 7.50 -10.01 10.23
CA GLU A 77 6.13 -10.30 10.61
C GLU A 77 5.37 -10.81 9.39
N VAL A 78 4.60 -11.87 9.62
CA VAL A 78 3.59 -12.39 8.71
C VAL A 78 2.24 -11.92 9.24
N ALA A 79 1.41 -11.36 8.35
CA ALA A 79 0.05 -10.97 8.67
C ALA A 79 -0.91 -11.72 7.74
N GLU A 80 -1.49 -12.79 8.26
CA GLU A 80 -2.52 -13.56 7.57
C GLU A 80 -3.77 -12.69 7.32
N PRO A 81 -4.44 -12.81 6.17
CA PRO A 81 -5.69 -12.10 5.95
C PRO A 81 -6.77 -12.63 6.90
N ALA A 82 -7.62 -11.73 7.40
CA ALA A 82 -8.74 -11.98 8.31
C ALA A 82 -9.96 -12.61 7.60
N THR A 83 -9.68 -13.66 6.83
CA THR A 83 -10.63 -14.46 6.03
C THR A 83 -11.28 -15.57 6.87
N GLY A 84 -12.46 -16.03 6.48
CA GLY A 84 -13.22 -17.05 7.19
C GLY A 84 -13.84 -16.60 8.53
N ASP A 85 -13.76 -15.32 8.89
CA ASP A 85 -14.41 -14.77 10.08
C ASP A 85 -15.72 -14.05 9.68
N PRO A 86 -16.90 -14.53 10.12
CA PRO A 86 -18.19 -13.91 9.80
C PRO A 86 -18.32 -12.44 10.19
N ARG A 87 -17.48 -11.93 11.10
CA ARG A 87 -17.50 -10.54 11.57
C ARG A 87 -16.73 -9.59 10.67
N HIS A 88 -15.83 -10.10 9.85
CA HIS A 88 -14.92 -9.30 9.02
C HIS A 88 -15.05 -9.69 7.55
N TRP A 89 -14.62 -10.91 7.23
CA TRP A 89 -14.65 -11.46 5.89
C TRP A 89 -15.11 -12.93 5.95
N PRO A 90 -16.40 -13.22 5.72
CA PRO A 90 -16.97 -14.56 5.93
C PRO A 90 -16.45 -15.61 4.93
N LEU A 91 -15.82 -15.18 3.84
CA LEU A 91 -15.36 -16.06 2.78
C LEU A 91 -13.91 -16.50 3.03
N ASP A 92 -13.52 -17.65 2.48
CA ASP A 92 -12.14 -18.09 2.47
C ASP A 92 -11.74 -18.45 1.02
N PRO A 93 -11.39 -17.44 0.20
CA PRO A 93 -11.03 -17.67 -1.18
C PRO A 93 -9.78 -18.55 -1.30
N PRO A 94 -9.68 -19.42 -2.32
CA PRO A 94 -8.52 -20.26 -2.50
C PRO A 94 -7.26 -19.42 -2.73
N ALA A 95 -6.17 -19.80 -2.06
CA ALA A 95 -4.90 -19.12 -2.17
C ALA A 95 -4.31 -19.24 -3.60
N ARG A 96 -3.58 -18.21 -4.01
CA ARG A 96 -2.97 -18.06 -5.34
C ARG A 96 -1.47 -17.80 -5.20
N PRO A 97 -0.67 -18.83 -4.90
CA PRO A 97 0.77 -18.67 -4.77
C PRO A 97 1.38 -18.33 -6.13
N ALA A 98 2.47 -17.57 -6.10
CA ALA A 98 3.27 -17.25 -7.28
C ALA A 98 4.72 -17.73 -7.10
N PRO A 99 5.44 -18.04 -8.20
CA PRO A 99 6.87 -18.33 -8.14
C PRO A 99 7.67 -17.18 -7.53
N ALA A 100 8.80 -17.49 -6.88
CA ALA A 100 9.71 -16.47 -6.37
C ALA A 100 10.13 -15.50 -7.48
N GLY A 101 10.07 -14.19 -7.20
CA GLY A 101 10.41 -13.14 -8.16
C GLY A 101 9.27 -12.70 -9.09
N ALA A 102 8.16 -13.46 -9.18
CA ALA A 102 7.07 -13.15 -10.10
C ALA A 102 6.45 -11.75 -9.88
N ALA A 103 6.31 -11.31 -8.61
CA ALA A 103 5.84 -9.97 -8.30
C ALA A 103 6.84 -8.86 -8.73
N LEU A 104 8.15 -9.13 -8.65
CA LEU A 104 9.16 -8.19 -9.15
C LEU A 104 9.07 -8.06 -10.67
N ASP A 105 8.87 -9.18 -11.37
CA ASP A 105 8.68 -9.18 -12.82
C ASP A 105 7.38 -8.47 -13.21
N ALA A 106 6.31 -8.62 -12.41
CA ALA A 106 5.05 -7.91 -12.63
C ALA A 106 5.21 -6.39 -12.47
N LEU A 107 5.91 -5.95 -11.41
CA LEU A 107 6.20 -4.54 -11.19
C LEU A 107 7.09 -3.96 -12.28
N GLU A 108 8.13 -4.69 -12.73
CA GLU A 108 8.99 -4.22 -13.82
C GLU A 108 8.24 -4.12 -15.14
N ARG A 109 7.38 -5.10 -15.47
CA ARG A 109 6.49 -4.99 -16.64
C ARG A 109 5.57 -3.77 -16.55
N ALA A 110 5.02 -3.47 -15.37
CA ALA A 110 4.19 -2.29 -15.18
C ALA A 110 4.98 -0.98 -15.41
N ILE A 111 6.22 -0.92 -14.90
CA ILE A 111 7.14 0.20 -15.14
C ILE A 111 7.39 0.38 -16.64
N ASP A 112 7.67 -0.70 -17.36
CA ASP A 112 7.96 -0.67 -18.80
C ASP A 112 6.74 -0.27 -19.65
N LEU A 113 5.52 -0.53 -19.15
CA LEU A 113 4.25 -0.05 -19.74
C LEU A 113 3.98 1.44 -19.46
N GLY A 114 4.83 2.10 -18.67
CA GLY A 114 4.65 3.48 -18.22
C GLY A 114 3.53 3.62 -17.19
N ALA A 115 3.19 2.55 -16.46
CA ALA A 115 2.18 2.61 -15.42
C ALA A 115 2.67 3.37 -14.18
N THR A 116 1.73 4.01 -13.49
CA THR A 116 1.97 4.53 -12.14
C THR A 116 1.76 3.41 -11.13
N LEU A 117 2.74 3.20 -10.25
CA LEU A 117 2.58 2.24 -9.16
C LEU A 117 1.81 2.88 -8.00
N VAL A 118 0.65 2.33 -7.68
CA VAL A 118 -0.20 2.75 -6.57
C VAL A 118 0.02 1.76 -5.44
N THR A 119 0.61 2.21 -4.34
CA THR A 119 0.96 1.33 -3.24
C THR A 119 0.17 1.70 -2.00
N ILE A 120 -0.74 0.82 -1.60
CA ILE A 120 -1.60 0.98 -0.43
C ILE A 120 -1.26 0.02 0.71
N GLY A 121 -0.42 -0.99 0.44
CA GLY A 121 0.14 -1.85 1.49
C GLY A 121 1.60 -1.56 1.87
N PRO A 122 2.19 -2.40 2.72
CA PRO A 122 3.61 -2.39 3.06
C PRO A 122 4.53 -2.46 1.83
N LEU A 123 5.46 -1.51 1.74
CA LEU A 123 6.34 -1.29 0.57
C LEU A 123 7.42 -2.37 0.34
N THR A 124 7.24 -3.58 0.87
CA THR A 124 8.22 -4.66 0.78
C THR A 124 8.53 -5.03 -0.67
N ASN A 125 7.52 -5.19 -1.52
CA ASN A 125 7.72 -5.54 -2.94
C ASN A 125 8.58 -4.49 -3.66
N LEU A 126 8.29 -3.20 -3.43
CA LEU A 126 9.05 -2.09 -4.01
C LEU A 126 10.48 -2.00 -3.46
N ALA A 127 10.66 -2.20 -2.16
CA ALA A 127 11.97 -2.19 -1.54
C ALA A 127 12.87 -3.32 -2.08
N VAL A 128 12.31 -4.53 -2.24
CA VAL A 128 13.02 -5.66 -2.85
C VAL A 128 13.31 -5.38 -4.33
N LEU A 129 12.33 -4.82 -5.08
CA LEU A 129 12.53 -4.45 -6.47
C LEU A 129 13.72 -3.51 -6.64
N GLU A 130 13.77 -2.43 -5.87
CA GLU A 130 14.87 -1.45 -5.94
C GLU A 130 16.21 -2.05 -5.49
N ALA A 131 16.21 -2.97 -4.53
CA ALA A 131 17.43 -3.65 -4.09
C ALA A 131 17.98 -4.62 -5.15
N VAL A 132 17.11 -5.35 -5.85
CA VAL A 132 17.49 -6.32 -6.90
C VAL A 132 17.76 -5.62 -8.23
N ARG A 133 17.03 -4.54 -8.53
CA ARG A 133 17.11 -3.78 -9.78
C ARG A 133 17.28 -2.28 -9.47
N PRO A 134 18.49 -1.84 -9.06
CA PRO A 134 18.73 -0.45 -8.69
C PRO A 134 18.31 0.54 -9.80
N GLY A 135 17.56 1.57 -9.41
CA GLY A 135 17.03 2.59 -10.30
C GLY A 135 15.69 2.26 -10.95
N ALA A 136 15.09 1.08 -10.69
CA ALA A 136 13.78 0.71 -11.24
C ALA A 136 12.70 1.73 -10.85
N LEU A 137 12.62 2.12 -9.58
CA LEU A 137 11.60 3.05 -9.10
C LEU A 137 11.79 4.49 -9.61
N ALA A 138 12.97 4.82 -10.17
CA ALA A 138 13.21 6.11 -10.79
C ALA A 138 12.61 6.20 -12.21
N ARG A 139 12.25 5.07 -12.83
CA ARG A 139 11.70 5.00 -14.20
C ARG A 139 10.19 5.18 -14.27
N ALA A 140 9.48 5.07 -13.15
CA ALA A 140 8.03 5.20 -13.10
C ALA A 140 7.57 6.15 -11.97
N PRO A 141 6.44 6.85 -12.14
CA PRO A 141 5.76 7.47 -11.02
C PRO A 141 5.26 6.40 -10.05
N TRP A 142 5.44 6.62 -8.76
CA TRP A 142 4.82 5.80 -7.73
C TRP A 142 4.39 6.66 -6.56
N SER A 143 3.29 6.28 -5.90
CA SER A 143 2.72 7.03 -4.79
C SER A 143 2.42 6.11 -3.61
N PRO A 144 3.10 6.28 -2.47
CA PRO A 144 2.65 5.69 -1.22
C PRO A 144 1.44 6.47 -0.72
N TRP A 145 0.26 5.88 -0.79
CA TRP A 145 -0.95 6.48 -0.22
C TRP A 145 -1.02 6.26 1.30
N ALA A 146 -0.55 5.10 1.77
CA ALA A 146 -0.57 4.72 3.18
C ALA A 146 0.71 5.08 3.97
N ALA A 147 1.85 5.28 3.30
CA ALA A 147 3.09 5.73 3.95
C ALA A 147 3.24 7.25 3.74
N GLY A 148 3.05 8.02 4.83
CA GLY A 148 3.09 9.48 4.84
C GLY A 148 4.08 10.10 3.84
N SER A 149 3.59 11.11 3.12
CA SER A 149 4.22 11.73 1.95
C SER A 149 5.75 11.87 2.04
N CYS A 150 6.49 11.13 1.20
CA CYS A 150 7.81 11.54 0.77
C CYS A 150 7.77 11.91 -0.71
N ARG A 151 7.32 13.13 -1.00
CA ARG A 151 7.44 13.70 -2.33
C ARG A 151 8.91 14.08 -2.52
N ARG A 152 9.65 13.40 -3.40
CA ARG A 152 10.92 13.94 -3.89
C ARG A 152 10.60 15.12 -4.81
N VAL A 153 10.49 16.32 -4.23
CA VAL A 153 10.52 17.57 -5.00
C VAL A 153 11.91 17.67 -5.62
N ARG A 154 11.98 17.89 -6.95
CA ARG A 154 13.26 18.19 -7.61
C ARG A 154 13.85 19.42 -6.93
N GLY A 155 15.02 19.27 -6.28
CA GLY A 155 15.78 20.40 -5.72
C GLY A 155 16.14 20.33 -4.23
N CYS A 156 15.54 19.46 -3.41
CA CYS A 156 15.92 19.36 -1.99
C CYS A 156 17.19 18.51 -1.80
N ARG A 157 18.22 19.11 -1.19
CA ARG A 157 19.39 18.37 -0.69
C ARG A 157 19.10 17.80 0.71
N PRO A 158 19.76 16.70 1.12
CA PRO A 158 19.61 16.18 2.47
C PRO A 158 20.07 17.23 3.50
N GLY A 159 19.15 17.76 4.30
CA GLY A 159 19.46 18.72 5.36
C GLY A 159 18.47 19.88 5.55
N ASP A 160 17.62 20.16 4.56
CA ASP A 160 16.63 21.24 4.70
C ASP A 160 15.49 20.81 5.63
N ARG A 161 15.58 21.23 6.89
CA ARG A 161 14.46 21.21 7.83
C ARG A 161 13.59 22.43 7.54
N SER A 162 12.40 22.24 6.96
CA SER A 162 11.37 23.27 6.97
C SER A 162 10.76 23.36 8.38
N GLY A 163 11.48 24.00 9.29
CA GLY A 163 10.93 24.52 10.53
C GLY A 163 10.43 25.94 10.30
N THR A 164 9.15 26.20 10.56
CA THR A 164 8.61 27.38 11.29
C THR A 164 7.10 27.45 11.07
N GLY A 165 6.35 26.98 12.07
CA GLY A 165 4.93 27.21 12.24
C GLY A 165 4.69 27.39 13.72
N THR A 166 4.71 28.64 14.15
CA THR A 166 4.70 29.13 15.54
C THR A 166 3.52 28.62 16.37
N SER A 167 3.82 28.01 17.52
CA SER A 167 2.86 27.81 18.61
C SER A 167 2.57 29.14 19.30
N SER A 168 1.38 29.72 19.11
CA SER A 168 0.88 30.79 19.98
C SER A 168 0.29 30.17 21.24
N GLY A 169 1.05 30.19 22.34
CA GLY A 169 0.58 29.78 23.66
C GLY A 169 -0.41 30.78 24.25
N THR A 170 -1.48 30.28 24.84
CA THR A 170 -2.26 31.00 25.85
C THR A 170 -1.85 30.42 27.21
N PRO A 171 -1.33 31.21 28.17
CA PRO A 171 -0.89 30.66 29.45
C PRO A 171 -2.10 30.34 30.34
N THR A 172 -2.26 29.07 30.70
CA THR A 172 -3.23 28.62 31.71
C THR A 172 -2.75 29.04 33.11
N PRO A 173 -3.54 29.76 33.92
CA PRO A 173 -3.12 30.15 35.26
C PRO A 173 -3.03 28.93 36.19
N ARG A 174 -1.86 28.74 36.81
CA ARG A 174 -1.62 27.70 37.81
C ARG A 174 -2.48 27.98 39.05
N ARG A 175 -3.36 27.03 39.39
CA ARG A 175 -4.07 27.00 40.69
C ARG A 175 -3.05 26.86 41.83
N PRO A 176 -3.16 27.65 42.92
CA PRO A 176 -2.34 27.43 44.11
C PRO A 176 -2.73 26.13 44.81
N SER A 177 -1.74 25.30 45.11
CA SER A 177 -1.89 24.07 45.89
C SER A 177 -2.22 24.41 47.35
N SER A 178 -3.41 24.08 47.81
CA SER A 178 -3.74 24.10 49.23
C SER A 178 -3.00 22.97 49.94
N ARG A 179 -2.03 23.34 50.78
CA ARG A 179 -1.46 22.44 51.78
C ARG A 179 -2.56 22.05 52.77
N ARG A 180 -2.87 20.77 52.90
CA ARG A 180 -3.55 20.23 54.07
C ARG A 180 -2.54 20.08 55.21
N PRO A 181 -2.87 20.47 56.45
CA PRO A 181 -2.05 20.16 57.62
C PRO A 181 -2.34 18.71 58.05
N GLY A 182 -1.29 17.93 58.25
CA GLY A 182 -1.34 16.60 58.85
C GLY A 182 -0.39 16.57 60.04
N THR A 183 -0.97 16.22 61.18
CA THR A 183 -0.37 15.84 62.48
C THR A 183 0.74 14.81 62.36
#